data_AF-A0A812SVH6-F1
#
_entry.id   AF-A0A812SVH6-F1
#
_cell.length_a   1.000
_cell.length_b   1.000
_cell.length_c   1.000
_cell.angle_alpha   90.00
_cell.angle_beta   90.00
_cell.angle_gamma   90.00
#
_symmetry.space_group_name_H-M   'P 1'
#
loop_
_entity.id
_entity.type
_entity.pdbx_description
1 polymer ?
#
loop_
_entity_poly.entity_id
_entity_poly.type
_entity_poly.pdbx_seq_one_letter_code
_entity_poly.pdbx_strand_id
1 'polypeptide(L)'
;MFAAVRSAWALFVGLGMIMLGNGLQASLLGIRASAENFGTETTGLVMSGYFIGFLAGALVTPRAVGNVGHVRVFAALASTASTAALVHAVFVDPWIWMLMRVLTGFCYAGLYIVAESWLNDRSTNETRGSMLSVYMLVVLGGIAGGQFLLNLSDPNSFVLFVLASVLVSLALVPISVSVGPAPDFSAPNPVGIRALYRASPLGVVGSLGTGVANGAIFGMGAVYASLAGLEVSEIALFVSMLIFGGMAFQWPIGRLSDKLDRRRVLAAVTFSAALVGLAAPLFSGDNRIGLYAVAFLLGGMSFPMYSLCLAHTNDYLTPKQMVAASGSLMLVNGSGAIFGPLVVSQLMGRVGPDGFFTFVGLVHAAIGVFAIYRMVRRAAVPVAEQGPSVPVTTSMNAATATLTLDAYRDHRDRDLAAMTTGRSSLMREKHGYFIEDLSPKMTAVFAKTVTEADITMFAGISGDTNPVHLDESFAEQTMFSGRIAHGMLSASFISTVFGTRLPGPGCIYLRQDLRFKAPVKVGDTVEARVTVREIQAERKRVIFDTVCTVGETVVLEGEATLMVASRKDLPDAEPEAAE
;
A
#
# COMPACT_ATOMS: atom_id res chain seq x y z
N MET A 1 -7.09 15.81 -19.13
CA MET A 1 -8.08 14.94 -18.43
C MET A 1 -8.70 13.88 -19.34
N PHE A 2 -9.55 14.24 -20.32
CA PHE A 2 -10.23 13.25 -21.19
C PHE A 2 -9.28 12.29 -21.91
N ALA A 3 -8.14 12.78 -22.42
CA ALA A 3 -7.13 11.92 -23.06
C ALA A 3 -6.52 10.89 -22.09
N ALA A 4 -6.33 11.24 -20.81
CA ALA A 4 -5.81 10.34 -19.79
C ALA A 4 -6.86 9.30 -19.35
N VAL A 5 -8.12 9.70 -19.21
CA VAL A 5 -9.21 8.74 -18.97
C VAL A 5 -9.37 7.78 -20.15
N ARG A 6 -9.28 8.30 -21.38
CA ARG A 6 -9.32 7.49 -22.61
C ARG A 6 -8.14 6.53 -22.70
N SER A 7 -6.95 6.88 -22.22
CA SER A 7 -5.80 5.98 -22.25
C SER A 7 -5.89 4.83 -21.23
N ALA A 8 -6.69 4.99 -20.18
CA ALA A 8 -6.95 3.98 -19.14
C ALA A 8 -8.36 3.36 -19.22
N TRP A 9 -9.05 3.47 -20.37
CA TRP A 9 -10.45 3.03 -20.51
C TRP A 9 -10.66 1.55 -20.14
N ALA A 10 -9.74 0.67 -20.53
CA ALA A 10 -9.81 -0.77 -20.30
C ALA A 10 -9.79 -1.10 -18.79
N LEU A 11 -8.96 -0.37 -18.03
CA LEU A 11 -8.87 -0.48 -16.58
C LEU A 11 -10.20 -0.08 -15.93
N PHE A 12 -10.77 1.05 -16.32
CA PHE A 12 -12.03 1.54 -15.73
C PHE A 12 -13.22 0.64 -16.06
N VAL A 13 -13.32 0.12 -17.28
CA VAL A 13 -14.39 -0.82 -17.66
C VAL A 13 -14.25 -2.13 -16.88
N GLY A 14 -13.05 -2.71 -16.85
CA GLY A 14 -12.80 -3.95 -16.09
C GLY A 14 -13.06 -3.76 -14.60
N LEU A 15 -12.56 -2.67 -14.01
CA LEU A 15 -12.82 -2.34 -12.62
C LEU A 15 -14.31 -2.17 -12.33
N GLY A 16 -15.04 -1.44 -13.18
CA GLY A 16 -16.48 -1.26 -13.04
C GLY A 16 -17.24 -2.59 -12.99
N MET A 17 -16.90 -3.54 -13.88
CA MET A 17 -17.49 -4.88 -13.88
C MET A 17 -17.18 -5.66 -12.58
N ILE A 18 -15.94 -5.61 -12.10
CA ILE A 18 -15.54 -6.26 -10.84
C ILE A 18 -16.28 -5.66 -9.64
N MET A 19 -16.52 -4.35 -9.66
CA MET A 19 -17.24 -3.62 -8.60
C MET A 19 -18.74 -3.88 -8.60
N LEU A 20 -19.36 -4.00 -9.79
CA LEU A 20 -20.74 -4.47 -9.93
C LEU A 20 -20.91 -5.87 -9.34
N GLY A 21 -20.02 -6.80 -9.69
CA GLY A 21 -20.02 -8.16 -9.15
C GLY A 21 -19.82 -8.18 -7.63
N ASN A 22 -18.91 -7.36 -7.10
CA ASN A 22 -18.65 -7.25 -5.66
C ASN A 22 -19.87 -6.73 -4.89
N GLY A 23 -20.46 -5.64 -5.39
CA GLY A 23 -21.63 -5.03 -4.78
C GLY A 23 -22.80 -6.01 -4.73
N LEU A 24 -23.07 -6.71 -5.84
CA LEU A 24 -24.09 -7.75 -5.92
C LEU A 24 -23.81 -8.87 -4.92
N GLN A 25 -22.62 -9.46 -4.95
CA GLN A 25 -22.27 -10.61 -4.11
C GLN A 25 -22.33 -10.29 -2.61
N ALA A 26 -21.87 -9.09 -2.21
CA ALA A 26 -21.83 -8.69 -0.81
C ALA A 26 -23.24 -8.68 -0.17
N SER A 27 -24.22 -8.12 -0.87
CA SER A 27 -25.60 -8.06 -0.36
C SER A 27 -26.37 -9.36 -0.58
N LEU A 28 -26.14 -10.04 -1.70
CA LEU A 28 -26.74 -11.34 -1.99
C LEU A 28 -26.46 -12.36 -0.90
N LEU A 29 -25.21 -12.43 -0.41
CA LEU A 29 -24.85 -13.36 0.65
C LEU A 29 -25.59 -13.09 1.95
N GLY A 30 -25.79 -11.82 2.31
CA GLY A 30 -26.56 -11.47 3.50
C GLY A 30 -28.03 -11.89 3.40
N ILE A 31 -28.65 -11.64 2.25
CA ILE A 31 -30.05 -12.03 1.98
C ILE A 31 -30.18 -13.56 1.95
N ARG A 32 -29.29 -14.24 1.22
CA ARG A 32 -29.33 -15.70 1.05
C ARG A 32 -29.02 -16.45 2.35
N ALA A 33 -28.10 -15.95 3.17
CA ALA A 33 -27.83 -16.54 4.49
C ALA A 33 -29.09 -16.55 5.38
N SER A 34 -29.85 -15.44 5.38
CA SER A 34 -31.13 -15.34 6.10
C SER A 34 -32.16 -16.34 5.56
N ALA A 35 -32.29 -16.45 4.23
CA ALA A 35 -33.21 -17.39 3.59
C ALA A 35 -32.86 -18.88 3.83
N GLU A 36 -31.56 -19.19 3.97
CA GLU A 36 -31.05 -20.54 4.26
C GLU A 36 -30.99 -20.85 5.77
N ASN A 37 -31.60 -20.00 6.60
CA ASN A 37 -31.68 -20.13 8.06
C ASN A 37 -30.31 -20.16 8.76
N PHE A 38 -29.31 -19.47 8.21
CA PHE A 38 -28.06 -19.27 8.96
C PHE A 38 -28.33 -18.31 10.11
N GLY A 39 -27.88 -18.69 11.31
CA GLY A 39 -27.97 -17.81 12.48
C GLY A 39 -27.30 -16.45 12.23
N THR A 40 -27.79 -15.40 12.87
CA THR A 40 -27.24 -14.05 12.69
C THR A 40 -25.76 -14.00 13.08
N GLU A 41 -25.38 -14.69 14.16
CA GLU A 41 -24.00 -14.78 14.63
C GLU A 41 -23.10 -15.49 13.60
N THR A 42 -23.57 -16.62 13.06
CA THR A 42 -22.89 -17.39 12.01
C THR A 42 -22.71 -16.56 10.74
N THR A 43 -23.75 -15.82 10.33
CA THR A 43 -23.69 -14.90 9.20
C THR A 43 -22.65 -13.80 9.44
N GLY A 44 -22.58 -13.24 10.65
CA GLY A 44 -21.54 -12.30 11.02
C GLY A 44 -20.12 -12.88 10.91
N LEU A 45 -19.93 -14.15 11.28
CA LEU A 45 -18.65 -14.84 11.12
C LEU A 45 -18.26 -15.01 9.64
N VAL A 46 -19.20 -15.45 8.80
CA VAL A 46 -19.03 -15.57 7.35
C VAL A 46 -18.66 -14.21 6.73
N MET A 47 -19.40 -13.16 7.08
CA MET A 47 -19.20 -11.82 6.52
C MET A 47 -17.87 -11.19 6.95
N SER A 48 -17.39 -11.51 8.15
CA SER A 48 -16.07 -11.10 8.64
C SER A 48 -14.91 -11.74 7.87
N GLY A 49 -15.12 -12.94 7.31
CA GLY A 49 -14.15 -13.65 6.48
C GLY A 49 -13.61 -12.79 5.34
N TYR A 50 -14.44 -11.93 4.74
CA TYR A 50 -14.00 -10.99 3.70
C TYR A 50 -12.89 -10.06 4.17
N PHE A 51 -13.01 -9.48 5.36
CA PHE A 51 -12.01 -8.54 5.88
C PHE A 51 -10.72 -9.26 6.30
N ILE A 52 -10.82 -10.49 6.82
CA ILE A 52 -9.66 -11.35 7.09
C ILE A 52 -8.89 -11.61 5.79
N GLY A 53 -9.61 -12.07 4.78
CA GLY A 53 -9.07 -12.32 3.44
C GLY A 53 -8.46 -11.06 2.83
N PHE A 54 -9.17 -9.94 2.91
CA PHE A 54 -8.73 -8.66 2.36
C PHE A 54 -7.42 -8.20 2.99
N LEU A 55 -7.28 -8.30 4.30
CA LEU A 55 -6.05 -7.96 5.02
C LEU A 55 -4.89 -8.88 4.59
N ALA A 56 -5.15 -10.19 4.49
CA ALA A 56 -4.14 -11.15 4.04
C ALA A 56 -3.71 -10.91 2.58
N GLY A 57 -4.67 -10.68 1.67
CA GLY A 57 -4.42 -10.39 0.27
C GLY A 57 -3.63 -9.12 0.09
N ALA A 58 -3.98 -8.09 0.85
CA ALA A 58 -3.25 -6.84 0.85
C ALA A 58 -1.76 -7.03 1.20
N LEU A 59 -1.44 -7.88 2.18
CA LEU A 59 -0.08 -8.20 2.58
C LEU A 59 0.63 -9.19 1.64
N VAL A 60 -0.07 -9.99 0.84
CA VAL A 60 0.57 -11.04 0.04
C VAL A 60 0.71 -10.62 -1.42
N THR A 61 -0.31 -9.95 -1.99
CA THR A 61 -0.37 -9.64 -3.42
C THR A 61 0.81 -8.84 -3.95
N PRO A 62 1.34 -7.79 -3.27
CA PRO A 62 2.45 -7.02 -3.84
C PRO A 62 3.70 -7.86 -4.14
N ARG A 63 3.98 -8.89 -3.32
CA ARG A 63 5.08 -9.83 -3.58
C ARG A 63 4.81 -10.71 -4.80
N ALA A 64 3.59 -11.23 -4.92
CA ALA A 64 3.20 -12.02 -6.07
C ALA A 64 3.29 -11.20 -7.37
N VAL A 65 2.88 -9.93 -7.32
CA VAL A 65 2.96 -8.99 -8.44
C VAL A 65 4.42 -8.74 -8.85
N GLY A 66 5.32 -8.49 -7.88
CA GLY A 66 6.75 -8.29 -8.17
C GLY A 66 7.42 -9.52 -8.81
N ASN A 67 7.02 -10.73 -8.43
CA ASN A 67 7.64 -11.97 -8.92
C ASN A 67 7.05 -12.48 -10.24
N VAL A 68 5.73 -12.36 -10.44
CA VAL A 68 4.99 -12.98 -11.55
C VAL A 68 4.49 -11.95 -12.56
N GLY A 69 4.34 -10.70 -12.16
CA GLY A 69 3.84 -9.61 -13.00
C GLY A 69 2.32 -9.37 -12.87
N HIS A 70 1.93 -8.11 -13.06
CA HIS A 70 0.59 -7.58 -12.79
C HIS A 70 -0.54 -8.33 -13.51
N VAL A 71 -0.43 -8.56 -14.82
CA VAL A 71 -1.51 -9.15 -15.64
C VAL A 71 -1.80 -10.59 -15.22
N ARG A 72 -0.76 -11.40 -15.00
CA ARG A 72 -0.90 -12.81 -14.58
C ARG A 72 -1.51 -12.92 -13.19
N VAL A 73 -1.06 -12.10 -12.25
CA VAL A 73 -1.62 -12.07 -10.90
C VAL A 73 -3.07 -11.59 -10.92
N PHE A 74 -3.38 -10.56 -11.70
CA PHE A 74 -4.76 -10.09 -11.88
C PHE A 74 -5.68 -11.19 -12.41
N ALA A 75 -5.25 -11.90 -13.47
CA ALA A 75 -5.99 -13.01 -14.07
C ALA A 75 -6.27 -14.12 -13.07
N ALA A 76 -5.26 -14.55 -12.31
CA ALA A 76 -5.40 -15.57 -11.28
C ALA A 76 -6.37 -15.15 -10.17
N LEU A 77 -6.27 -13.92 -9.67
CA LEU A 77 -7.15 -13.41 -8.61
C LEU A 77 -8.60 -13.26 -9.08
N ALA A 78 -8.83 -12.71 -10.28
CA ALA A 78 -10.19 -12.56 -10.81
C ALA A 78 -10.84 -13.92 -11.09
N SER A 79 -10.09 -14.88 -11.65
CA SER A 79 -10.56 -16.24 -11.85
C SER A 79 -10.92 -16.90 -10.52
N THR A 80 -10.08 -16.76 -9.50
CA THR A 80 -10.34 -17.30 -8.15
C THR A 80 -11.56 -16.65 -7.50
N ALA A 81 -11.72 -15.33 -7.62
CA ALA A 81 -12.90 -14.62 -7.10
C ALA A 81 -14.19 -15.07 -7.80
N SER A 82 -14.14 -15.25 -9.12
CA SER A 82 -15.25 -15.78 -9.91
C SER A 82 -15.62 -17.21 -9.49
N THR A 83 -14.63 -18.10 -9.32
CA THR A 83 -14.86 -19.44 -8.79
C THR A 83 -15.48 -19.41 -7.39
N ALA A 84 -14.98 -18.56 -6.50
CA ALA A 84 -15.54 -18.43 -5.16
C ALA A 84 -17.02 -18.05 -5.18
N ALA A 85 -17.45 -17.15 -6.08
CA ALA A 85 -18.87 -16.80 -6.24
C ALA A 85 -19.73 -18.01 -6.66
N LEU A 86 -19.25 -18.86 -7.56
CA LEU A 86 -19.96 -20.08 -7.98
C LEU A 86 -20.01 -21.14 -6.88
N VAL A 87 -18.94 -21.28 -6.09
CA VAL A 87 -18.90 -22.24 -4.97
C VAL A 87 -19.96 -21.92 -3.92
N HIS A 88 -20.22 -20.63 -3.62
CA HIS A 88 -21.32 -20.24 -2.72
C HIS A 88 -22.69 -20.70 -3.22
N ALA A 89 -22.90 -20.74 -4.54
CA ALA A 89 -24.16 -21.17 -5.14
C ALA A 89 -24.36 -22.69 -5.07
N VAL A 90 -23.27 -23.46 -5.18
CA VAL A 90 -23.30 -24.93 -5.19
C VAL A 90 -23.37 -25.49 -3.77
N PHE A 91 -22.61 -24.92 -2.84
CA PHE A 91 -22.49 -25.42 -1.48
C PHE A 91 -23.10 -24.42 -0.49
N VAL A 92 -24.28 -24.75 0.02
CA VAL A 92 -24.96 -23.98 1.07
C VAL A 92 -24.50 -24.48 2.43
N ASP A 93 -23.30 -24.09 2.84
CA ASP A 93 -22.71 -24.41 4.13
C ASP A 93 -21.95 -23.19 4.68
N PRO A 94 -22.16 -22.81 5.95
CA PRO A 94 -21.58 -21.59 6.50
C PRO A 94 -20.04 -21.61 6.57
N TRP A 95 -19.41 -22.77 6.74
CA TRP A 95 -17.95 -22.85 6.81
C TRP A 95 -17.32 -22.75 5.42
N ILE A 96 -17.95 -23.37 4.43
CA ILE A 96 -17.56 -23.20 3.02
C ILE A 96 -17.73 -21.74 2.62
N TRP A 97 -18.84 -21.10 2.98
CA TRP A 97 -19.08 -19.68 2.71
C TRP A 97 -18.05 -18.77 3.40
N MET A 98 -17.70 -19.05 4.65
CA MET A 98 -16.65 -18.31 5.35
C MET A 98 -15.31 -18.42 4.61
N LEU A 99 -14.91 -19.64 4.22
CA LEU A 99 -13.68 -19.86 3.48
C LEU A 99 -13.70 -19.14 2.13
N MET A 100 -14.80 -19.26 1.38
CA MET A 100 -14.95 -18.56 0.11
C MET A 100 -14.95 -17.05 0.31
N ARG A 101 -15.48 -16.52 1.42
CA ARG A 101 -15.39 -15.09 1.75
C ARG A 101 -13.97 -14.65 2.05
N VAL A 102 -13.18 -15.46 2.75
CA VAL A 102 -11.73 -15.21 2.90
C VAL A 102 -11.04 -15.17 1.54
N LEU A 103 -11.33 -16.11 0.65
CA LEU A 103 -10.76 -16.10 -0.70
C LEU A 103 -11.21 -14.89 -1.53
N THR A 104 -12.50 -14.53 -1.49
CA THR A 104 -13.02 -13.34 -2.15
C THR A 104 -12.32 -12.09 -1.64
N GLY A 105 -12.23 -11.91 -0.32
CA GLY A 105 -11.52 -10.79 0.29
C GLY A 105 -10.08 -10.69 -0.19
N PHE A 106 -9.35 -11.81 -0.15
CA PHE A 106 -7.96 -11.90 -0.62
C PHE A 106 -7.82 -11.48 -2.08
N CYS A 107 -8.69 -12.00 -2.95
CA CYS A 107 -8.67 -11.70 -4.37
C CYS A 107 -8.95 -10.22 -4.63
N TYR A 108 -9.99 -9.67 -3.99
CA TYR A 108 -10.38 -8.28 -4.18
C TYR A 108 -9.31 -7.29 -3.71
N ALA A 109 -8.67 -7.55 -2.56
CA ALA A 109 -7.53 -6.74 -2.11
C ALA A 109 -6.43 -6.70 -3.18
N GLY A 110 -6.09 -7.84 -3.75
CA GLY A 110 -5.09 -7.90 -4.80
C GLY A 110 -5.51 -7.24 -6.12
N LEU A 111 -6.78 -7.38 -6.52
CA LEU A 111 -7.33 -6.72 -7.70
C LEU A 111 -7.31 -5.19 -7.55
N TYR A 112 -7.64 -4.66 -6.37
CA TYR A 112 -7.52 -3.23 -6.06
C TYR A 112 -6.06 -2.76 -6.15
N ILE A 113 -5.14 -3.49 -5.52
CA ILE A 113 -3.70 -3.19 -5.53
C ILE A 113 -3.16 -3.12 -6.96
N VAL A 114 -3.50 -4.09 -7.80
CA VAL A 114 -3.05 -4.10 -9.19
C VAL A 114 -3.67 -2.96 -9.99
N ALA A 115 -4.97 -2.71 -9.83
CA ALA A 115 -5.68 -1.63 -10.52
C ALA A 115 -5.12 -0.25 -10.17
N GLU A 116 -4.85 0.00 -8.88
CA GLU A 116 -4.28 1.27 -8.41
C GLU A 116 -2.83 1.46 -8.83
N SER A 117 -2.03 0.39 -8.85
CA SER A 117 -0.66 0.44 -9.36
C SER A 117 -0.63 0.85 -10.83
N TRP A 118 -1.52 0.27 -11.63
CA TRP A 118 -1.65 0.60 -13.05
C TRP A 118 -2.11 2.04 -13.26
N LEU A 119 -3.09 2.49 -12.47
CA LEU A 119 -3.57 3.87 -12.54
C LEU A 119 -2.46 4.88 -12.22
N ASN A 120 -1.64 4.60 -11.20
CA ASN A 120 -0.51 5.45 -10.83
C ASN A 120 0.56 5.48 -11.93
N ASP A 121 0.88 4.35 -12.55
CA ASP A 121 1.83 4.27 -13.67
C ASP A 121 1.39 5.13 -14.87
N ARG A 122 0.08 5.17 -15.15
CA ARG A 122 -0.49 5.98 -16.23
C ARG A 122 -0.75 7.44 -15.85
N SER A 123 -0.52 7.83 -14.60
CA SER A 123 -0.78 9.17 -14.08
C SER A 123 0.46 10.06 -14.13
N THR A 124 0.32 11.26 -14.69
CA THR A 124 1.27 12.37 -14.47
C THR A 124 0.88 13.17 -13.23
N ASN A 125 1.78 13.98 -12.67
CA ASN A 125 1.47 14.85 -11.53
C ASN A 125 0.24 15.75 -11.77
N GLU A 126 0.03 16.20 -13.02
CA GLU A 126 -1.12 17.04 -13.40
C GLU A 126 -2.44 16.27 -13.51
N THR A 127 -2.38 14.99 -13.89
CA THR A 127 -3.59 14.18 -14.18
C THR A 127 -3.95 13.21 -13.06
N ARG A 128 -3.05 12.98 -12.10
CA ARG A 128 -3.18 12.02 -11.00
C ARG A 128 -4.45 12.22 -10.17
N GLY A 129 -4.71 13.45 -9.75
CA GLY A 129 -5.90 13.77 -8.93
C GLY A 129 -7.22 13.49 -9.66
N SER A 130 -7.30 13.84 -10.95
CA SER A 130 -8.48 13.57 -11.77
C SER A 130 -8.66 12.08 -12.04
N MET A 131 -7.57 11.35 -12.32
CA MET A 131 -7.62 9.91 -12.55
C MET A 131 -8.05 9.13 -11.30
N LEU A 132 -7.52 9.51 -10.14
CA LEU A 132 -7.97 8.95 -8.85
C LEU A 132 -9.45 9.27 -8.57
N SER A 133 -9.92 10.47 -8.93
CA SER A 133 -11.33 10.83 -8.75
C SER A 133 -12.26 9.98 -9.63
N VAL A 134 -11.90 9.73 -10.89
CA VAL A 134 -12.65 8.83 -11.79
C VAL A 134 -12.60 7.39 -11.27
N TYR A 135 -11.44 6.94 -10.81
CA TYR A 135 -11.29 5.64 -10.16
C TYR A 135 -12.26 5.47 -8.98
N MET A 136 -12.32 6.45 -8.07
CA MET A 136 -13.23 6.40 -6.93
C MET A 136 -14.70 6.39 -7.35
N LEU A 137 -15.06 7.14 -8.39
CA LEU A 137 -16.41 7.13 -8.94
C LEU A 137 -16.79 5.75 -9.51
N VAL A 138 -15.87 5.10 -10.22
CA VAL A 138 -16.08 3.75 -10.77
C VAL A 138 -16.18 2.72 -9.64
N VAL A 139 -15.34 2.82 -8.61
CA VAL A 139 -15.37 1.91 -7.45
C VAL A 139 -16.68 2.02 -6.69
N LEU A 140 -17.01 3.22 -6.20
CA LEU A 140 -18.21 3.42 -5.39
C LEU A 140 -19.49 3.27 -6.22
N GLY A 141 -19.49 3.80 -7.44
CA GLY A 141 -20.59 3.68 -8.37
C GLY A 141 -20.84 2.23 -8.81
N GLY A 142 -19.79 1.43 -8.98
CA GLY A 142 -19.91 0.00 -9.27
C GLY A 142 -20.48 -0.79 -8.10
N ILE A 143 -20.02 -0.55 -6.87
CA ILE A 143 -20.56 -1.22 -5.67
C ILE A 143 -22.03 -0.85 -5.45
N ALA A 144 -22.40 0.43 -5.60
CA ALA A 144 -23.78 0.90 -5.51
C ALA A 144 -24.64 0.35 -6.66
N GLY A 145 -24.15 0.40 -7.90
CA GLY A 145 -24.82 -0.17 -9.07
C GLY A 145 -25.07 -1.67 -8.94
N GLY A 146 -24.13 -2.40 -8.34
CA GLY A 146 -24.24 -3.83 -8.07
C GLY A 146 -25.41 -4.20 -7.16
N GLN A 147 -25.83 -3.28 -6.28
CA GLN A 147 -27.01 -3.49 -5.43
C GLN A 147 -28.28 -3.67 -6.26
N PHE A 148 -28.45 -2.88 -7.32
CA PHE A 148 -29.64 -2.92 -8.14
C PHE A 148 -29.74 -4.18 -9.01
N LEU A 149 -28.62 -4.89 -9.22
CA LEU A 149 -28.61 -6.19 -9.91
C LEU A 149 -29.32 -7.28 -9.11
N LEU A 150 -29.54 -7.09 -7.80
CA LEU A 150 -30.36 -7.99 -6.98
C LEU A 150 -31.79 -8.13 -7.52
N ASN A 151 -32.30 -7.14 -8.26
CA ASN A 151 -33.66 -7.16 -8.79
C ASN A 151 -33.81 -7.94 -10.10
N LEU A 152 -32.71 -8.48 -10.66
CA LEU A 152 -32.75 -9.17 -11.95
C LEU A 152 -33.20 -10.63 -11.86
N SER A 153 -33.13 -11.24 -10.68
CA SER A 153 -33.53 -12.63 -10.45
C SER A 153 -33.85 -12.84 -8.98
N ASP A 154 -34.52 -13.96 -8.66
CA ASP A 154 -34.78 -14.35 -7.28
C ASP A 154 -33.46 -14.60 -6.54
N PRO A 155 -33.19 -13.93 -5.40
CA PRO A 155 -32.02 -14.20 -4.56
C PRO A 155 -31.90 -15.63 -4.10
N ASN A 156 -33.00 -16.39 -4.09
CA ASN A 156 -33.00 -17.80 -3.76
C ASN A 156 -32.51 -18.72 -4.87
N SER A 157 -32.31 -18.18 -6.06
CA SER A 157 -31.76 -18.89 -7.21
C SER A 157 -30.24 -18.73 -7.29
N PHE A 158 -29.58 -19.67 -7.97
CA PHE A 158 -28.13 -19.57 -8.25
C PHE A 158 -27.79 -18.50 -9.30
N VAL A 159 -28.78 -17.95 -10.02
CA VAL A 159 -28.58 -17.04 -11.16
C VAL A 159 -27.78 -15.78 -10.78
N LEU A 160 -28.04 -15.18 -9.62
CA LEU A 160 -27.32 -13.97 -9.21
C LEU A 160 -25.85 -14.23 -8.86
N PHE A 161 -25.53 -15.43 -8.34
CA PHE A 161 -24.13 -15.85 -8.13
C PHE A 161 -23.41 -16.07 -9.47
N VAL A 162 -24.09 -16.67 -10.45
CA VAL A 162 -23.57 -16.80 -11.82
C VAL A 162 -23.33 -15.42 -12.44
N LEU A 163 -24.26 -14.48 -12.27
CA LEU A 163 -24.10 -13.12 -12.77
C LEU A 163 -22.88 -12.43 -12.14
N ALA A 164 -22.68 -12.54 -10.82
CA ALA A 164 -21.50 -12.00 -10.16
C ALA A 164 -20.20 -12.61 -10.71
N SER A 165 -20.15 -13.94 -10.88
CA SER A 165 -19.02 -14.65 -11.48
C SER A 165 -18.74 -14.20 -12.93
N VAL A 166 -19.77 -14.06 -13.75
CA VAL A 166 -19.66 -13.60 -15.15
C VAL A 166 -19.11 -12.18 -15.21
N LEU A 167 -19.60 -11.26 -14.37
CA LEU A 167 -19.10 -9.87 -14.32
C LEU A 167 -17.62 -9.82 -13.96
N VAL A 168 -17.19 -10.55 -12.93
CA VAL A 168 -15.77 -10.63 -12.52
C VAL A 168 -14.92 -11.26 -13.62
N SER A 169 -15.43 -12.28 -14.31
CA SER A 169 -14.70 -12.96 -15.40
C SER A 169 -14.57 -12.09 -16.65
N LEU A 170 -15.64 -11.38 -17.04
CA LEU A 170 -15.65 -10.49 -18.19
C LEU A 170 -14.72 -9.30 -18.02
N ALA A 171 -14.45 -8.88 -16.79
CA ALA A 171 -13.47 -7.83 -16.50
C ALA A 171 -12.06 -8.17 -16.97
N LEU A 172 -11.74 -9.46 -17.15
CA LEU A 172 -10.46 -9.90 -17.71
C LEU A 172 -10.32 -9.57 -19.19
N VAL A 173 -11.41 -9.48 -19.95
CA VAL A 173 -11.36 -9.23 -21.39
C VAL A 173 -10.70 -7.88 -21.72
N PRO A 174 -11.20 -6.72 -21.23
CA PRO A 174 -10.57 -5.44 -21.54
C PRO A 174 -9.13 -5.36 -21.01
N ILE A 175 -8.87 -5.96 -19.86
CA ILE A 175 -7.56 -5.93 -19.21
C ILE A 175 -6.52 -6.77 -19.97
N SER A 176 -6.91 -7.95 -20.46
CA SER A 176 -6.01 -8.86 -21.20
C SER A 176 -5.61 -8.30 -22.57
N VAL A 177 -6.42 -7.42 -23.15
CA VAL A 177 -6.15 -6.76 -24.45
C VAL A 177 -5.25 -5.52 -24.28
N SER A 178 -5.05 -5.06 -23.04
CA SER A 178 -4.22 -3.88 -22.76
C SER A 178 -2.77 -4.25 -22.44
N VAL A 179 -1.82 -3.58 -23.10
CA VAL A 179 -0.37 -3.82 -22.95
C VAL A 179 0.25 -2.71 -22.10
N GLY A 180 1.03 -3.09 -21.09
CA GLY A 180 1.85 -2.17 -20.30
C GLY A 180 2.98 -2.92 -19.57
N PRO A 181 4.21 -2.37 -19.54
CA PRO A 181 5.30 -2.93 -18.74
C PRO A 181 4.96 -2.84 -17.24
N ALA A 182 5.57 -3.71 -16.44
CA ALA A 182 5.40 -3.67 -14.99
C ALA A 182 6.06 -2.40 -14.42
N PRO A 183 5.36 -1.57 -13.63
CA PRO A 183 5.93 -0.40 -12.97
C PRO A 183 7.03 -0.77 -11.98
N ASP A 184 7.97 0.16 -11.80
CA ASP A 184 9.06 0.05 -10.84
C ASP A 184 8.56 0.37 -9.42
N PHE A 185 8.80 -0.53 -8.48
CA PHE A 185 8.39 -0.38 -7.08
C PHE A 185 9.56 0.17 -6.27
N SER A 186 9.56 1.47 -5.97
CA SER A 186 10.38 2.02 -4.89
C SER A 186 9.62 1.93 -3.58
N ALA A 187 10.12 1.15 -2.62
CA ALA A 187 9.54 1.04 -1.28
C ALA A 187 10.02 2.22 -0.41
N PRO A 188 9.13 3.08 0.12
CA PRO A 188 9.50 4.06 1.14
C PRO A 188 9.90 3.39 2.47
N ASN A 189 10.30 4.17 3.48
CA ASN A 189 10.63 3.63 4.80
C ASN A 189 9.38 3.30 5.62
N PRO A 190 9.29 2.13 6.27
CA PRO A 190 8.12 1.75 7.06
C PRO A 190 7.93 2.58 8.34
N VAL A 191 6.67 2.80 8.75
CA VAL A 191 6.32 3.38 10.06
C VAL A 191 5.50 2.37 10.86
N GLY A 192 6.10 1.82 11.93
CA GLY A 192 5.41 0.85 12.78
C GLY A 192 4.18 1.43 13.50
N ILE A 193 3.15 0.60 13.74
CA ILE A 193 1.88 1.00 14.39
C ILE A 193 2.12 1.67 15.75
N ARG A 194 3.12 1.23 16.52
CA ARG A 194 3.47 1.82 17.82
C ARG A 194 3.99 3.25 17.68
N ALA A 195 4.80 3.52 16.67
CA ALA A 195 5.28 4.87 16.37
C ALA A 195 4.12 5.77 15.91
N LEU A 196 3.22 5.22 15.08
CA LEU A 196 2.03 5.92 14.63
C LEU A 196 1.09 6.28 15.79
N TYR A 197 0.87 5.36 16.73
CA TYR A 197 0.07 5.61 17.93
C TYR A 197 0.69 6.69 18.80
N ARG A 198 2.03 6.72 18.96
CA ARG A 198 2.70 7.80 19.69
C ARG A 198 2.53 9.15 19.00
N ALA A 199 2.59 9.19 17.67
CA ALA A 199 2.43 10.42 16.90
C ALA A 199 0.98 10.95 16.91
N SER A 200 0.02 10.09 16.59
CA SER A 200 -1.42 10.42 16.52
C SER A 200 -2.29 9.30 17.11
N PRO A 201 -2.50 9.29 18.45
CA PRO A 201 -3.38 8.31 19.08
C PRO A 201 -4.83 8.37 18.56
N LEU A 202 -5.32 9.59 18.28
CA LEU A 202 -6.67 9.79 17.74
C LEU A 202 -6.79 9.23 16.32
N GLY A 203 -5.77 9.42 15.48
CA GLY A 203 -5.74 8.82 14.16
C GLY A 203 -5.85 7.30 14.22
N VAL A 204 -5.01 6.65 15.05
CA VAL A 204 -5.00 5.18 15.17
C VAL A 204 -6.30 4.63 15.75
N VAL A 205 -6.77 5.15 16.89
CA VAL A 205 -8.02 4.67 17.54
C VAL A 205 -9.24 5.01 16.69
N GLY A 206 -9.26 6.20 16.08
CA GLY A 206 -10.32 6.63 15.16
C GLY A 206 -10.40 5.74 13.92
N SER A 207 -9.26 5.37 13.33
CA SER A 207 -9.22 4.46 12.18
C SER A 207 -9.65 3.03 12.54
N LEU A 208 -9.26 2.53 13.73
CA LEU A 208 -9.72 1.23 14.23
C LEU A 208 -11.26 1.25 14.39
N GLY A 209 -11.79 2.25 15.08
CA GLY A 209 -13.24 2.40 15.29
C GLY A 209 -14.02 2.59 13.99
N THR A 210 -13.47 3.39 13.06
CA THR A 210 -14.03 3.52 11.70
C THR A 210 -14.05 2.18 10.98
N GLY A 211 -13.02 1.37 11.17
CA GLY A 211 -12.96 0.00 10.66
C GLY A 211 -14.11 -0.84 11.20
N VAL A 212 -14.28 -0.85 12.52
CA VAL A 212 -15.38 -1.56 13.20
C VAL A 212 -16.75 -1.13 12.66
N ALA A 213 -16.99 0.18 12.55
CA ALA A 213 -18.26 0.71 12.03
C ALA A 213 -18.48 0.34 10.55
N ASN A 214 -17.50 0.58 9.68
CA ASN A 214 -17.62 0.24 8.26
C ASN A 214 -17.72 -1.26 8.01
N GLY A 215 -17.01 -2.07 8.81
CA GLY A 215 -17.12 -3.52 8.79
C GLY A 215 -18.54 -3.98 9.10
N ALA A 216 -19.17 -3.41 10.13
CA ALA A 216 -20.57 -3.68 10.44
C ALA A 216 -21.50 -3.23 9.30
N ILE A 217 -21.32 -2.02 8.76
CA ILE A 217 -22.16 -1.47 7.68
C ILE A 217 -22.08 -2.35 6.42
N PHE A 218 -20.88 -2.66 5.93
CA PHE A 218 -20.71 -3.48 4.72
C PHE A 218 -20.99 -4.96 4.94
N GLY A 219 -20.69 -5.47 6.14
CA GLY A 219 -20.84 -6.88 6.46
C GLY A 219 -22.27 -7.28 6.81
N MET A 220 -23.02 -6.40 7.49
CA MET A 220 -24.32 -6.73 8.07
C MET A 220 -25.45 -5.79 7.64
N GLY A 221 -25.20 -4.75 6.85
CA GLY A 221 -26.24 -3.81 6.41
C GLY A 221 -27.37 -4.47 5.61
N ALA A 222 -27.04 -5.35 4.66
CA ALA A 222 -28.04 -6.10 3.89
C ALA A 222 -28.77 -7.16 4.75
N VAL A 223 -28.05 -7.77 5.71
CA VAL A 223 -28.63 -8.73 6.68
C VAL A 223 -29.64 -8.02 7.58
N TYR A 224 -29.28 -6.85 8.11
CA TYR A 224 -30.17 -5.99 8.86
C TYR A 224 -31.44 -5.68 8.04
N ALA A 225 -31.28 -5.18 6.81
CA ALA A 225 -32.40 -4.80 5.98
C ALA A 225 -33.34 -6.00 5.70
N SER A 226 -32.77 -7.17 5.42
CA SER A 226 -33.53 -8.42 5.27
C SER A 226 -34.28 -8.81 6.54
N LEU A 227 -33.65 -8.76 7.71
CA LEU A 227 -34.28 -9.08 8.99
C LEU A 227 -35.32 -8.04 9.43
N ALA A 228 -35.17 -6.79 8.98
CA ALA A 228 -36.15 -5.72 9.15
C ALA A 228 -37.37 -5.86 8.21
N GLY A 229 -37.40 -6.90 7.36
CA GLY A 229 -38.55 -7.20 6.50
C GLY A 229 -38.59 -6.42 5.20
N LEU A 230 -37.48 -5.78 4.78
CA LEU A 230 -37.42 -5.06 3.51
C LEU A 230 -37.45 -6.04 2.33
N GLU A 231 -38.15 -5.67 1.27
CA GLU A 231 -38.09 -6.39 0.00
C GLU A 231 -36.73 -6.21 -0.68
N VAL A 232 -36.40 -7.07 -1.64
CA VAL A 232 -35.08 -7.06 -2.34
C VAL A 232 -34.75 -5.69 -2.95
N SER A 233 -35.73 -5.03 -3.56
CA SER A 233 -35.58 -3.70 -4.14
C SER A 233 -35.31 -2.62 -3.08
N GLU A 234 -35.92 -2.77 -1.91
CA GLU A 234 -35.76 -1.90 -0.74
C GLU A 234 -34.40 -2.10 -0.07
N ILE A 235 -33.92 -3.35 0.02
CA ILE A 235 -32.57 -3.67 0.50
C ILE A 235 -31.53 -3.04 -0.44
N ALA A 236 -31.70 -3.19 -1.75
CA ALA A 236 -30.80 -2.60 -2.75
C ALA A 236 -30.74 -1.07 -2.61
N LEU A 237 -31.90 -0.42 -2.43
CA LEU A 237 -31.98 1.03 -2.23
C LEU A 237 -31.35 1.45 -0.90
N PHE A 238 -31.63 0.74 0.20
CA PHE A 238 -31.08 0.99 1.52
C PHE A 238 -29.53 0.96 1.53
N VAL A 239 -28.94 -0.11 1.00
CA VAL A 239 -27.47 -0.24 0.91
C VAL A 239 -26.88 0.80 -0.02
N SER A 240 -27.55 1.11 -1.13
CA SER A 240 -27.12 2.18 -2.05
C SER A 240 -27.15 3.57 -1.39
N MET A 241 -28.14 3.85 -0.55
CA MET A 241 -28.24 5.14 0.17
C MET A 241 -27.07 5.35 1.12
N LEU A 242 -26.60 4.30 1.82
CA LEU A 242 -25.36 4.37 2.61
C LEU A 242 -24.17 4.82 1.74
N ILE A 243 -24.03 4.25 0.54
CA ILE A 243 -22.93 4.55 -0.38
C ILE A 243 -23.06 5.95 -0.97
N PHE A 244 -24.25 6.33 -1.47
CA PHE A 244 -24.50 7.67 -2.02
C PHE A 244 -24.33 8.76 -0.96
N GLY A 245 -24.75 8.50 0.27
CA GLY A 245 -24.49 9.37 1.42
C GLY A 245 -23.00 9.62 1.58
N GLY A 246 -22.21 8.55 1.65
CA GLY A 246 -20.75 8.61 1.71
C GLY A 246 -20.15 9.47 0.60
N MET A 247 -20.53 9.20 -0.64
CA MET A 247 -20.07 9.97 -1.81
C MET A 247 -20.43 11.47 -1.71
N ALA A 248 -21.64 11.79 -1.30
CA ALA A 248 -22.12 13.17 -1.22
C ALA A 248 -21.42 13.96 -0.11
N PHE A 249 -21.12 13.35 1.02
CA PHE A 249 -20.57 14.02 2.21
C PHE A 249 -19.04 14.02 2.25
N GLN A 250 -18.38 13.12 1.52
CA GLN A 250 -16.92 13.01 1.52
C GLN A 250 -16.21 14.31 1.12
N TRP A 251 -16.68 14.98 0.07
CA TRP A 251 -16.06 16.25 -0.37
C TRP A 251 -16.35 17.42 0.58
N PRO A 252 -17.61 17.69 1.00
CA PRO A 252 -17.90 18.75 1.97
C PRO A 252 -17.16 18.59 3.29
N ILE A 253 -17.15 17.37 3.86
CA ILE A 253 -16.50 17.08 5.14
C ILE A 253 -14.97 17.23 5.01
N GLY A 254 -14.38 16.70 3.93
CA GLY A 254 -12.95 16.86 3.67
C GLY A 254 -12.55 18.34 3.58
N ARG A 255 -13.30 19.14 2.82
CA ARG A 255 -13.04 20.57 2.65
C ARG A 255 -13.25 21.38 3.94
N LEU A 256 -14.19 20.97 4.78
CA LEU A 256 -14.40 21.56 6.11
C LEU A 256 -13.20 21.27 7.03
N SER A 257 -12.65 20.05 6.95
CA SER A 257 -11.50 19.63 7.75
C SER A 257 -10.20 20.34 7.40
N ASP A 258 -10.08 20.90 6.20
CA ASP A 258 -8.92 21.70 5.80
C ASP A 258 -8.96 23.15 6.32
N LYS A 259 -10.14 23.60 6.77
CA LYS A 259 -10.35 24.99 7.23
C LYS A 259 -10.45 25.12 8.75
N LEU A 260 -10.63 24.01 9.45
CA LEU A 260 -10.88 23.95 10.89
C LEU A 260 -9.94 22.94 11.54
N ASP A 261 -9.80 22.98 12.87
CA ASP A 261 -9.10 21.91 13.61
C ASP A 261 -9.76 20.56 13.27
N ARG A 262 -9.00 19.67 12.60
CA ARG A 262 -9.45 18.34 12.16
C ARG A 262 -10.08 17.53 13.28
N ARG A 263 -9.62 17.70 14.52
CA ARG A 263 -10.18 16.99 15.68
C ARG A 263 -11.60 17.45 15.96
N ARG A 264 -11.89 18.75 15.83
CA ARG A 264 -13.23 19.31 16.05
C ARG A 264 -14.20 18.83 14.97
N VAL A 265 -13.73 18.80 13.72
CA VAL A 265 -14.51 18.25 12.61
C VAL A 265 -14.78 16.76 12.84
N LEU A 266 -13.76 15.97 13.18
CA LEU A 266 -13.91 14.55 13.50
C LEU A 266 -14.91 14.31 14.65
N ALA A 267 -14.79 15.07 15.75
CA ALA A 267 -15.71 14.99 16.88
C ALA A 267 -17.15 15.36 16.47
N ALA A 268 -17.34 16.44 15.74
CA ALA A 268 -18.68 16.87 15.31
C ALA A 268 -19.35 15.83 14.38
N VAL A 269 -18.62 15.33 13.38
CA VAL A 269 -19.15 14.35 12.44
C VAL A 269 -19.46 13.03 13.17
N THR A 270 -18.61 12.58 14.11
CA THR A 270 -18.82 11.28 14.77
C THR A 270 -19.94 11.34 15.80
N PHE A 271 -20.11 12.46 16.51
CA PHE A 271 -21.30 12.64 17.34
C PHE A 271 -22.57 12.79 16.51
N SER A 272 -22.49 13.38 15.32
CA SER A 272 -23.63 13.42 14.39
C SER A 272 -24.00 12.01 13.90
N ALA A 273 -23.01 11.19 13.53
CA ALA A 273 -23.22 9.80 13.15
C ALA A 273 -23.80 8.99 14.31
N ALA A 274 -23.29 9.21 15.53
CA ALA A 274 -23.80 8.59 16.75
C ALA A 274 -25.26 8.96 17.00
N LEU A 275 -25.62 10.24 16.88
CA LEU A 275 -26.99 10.70 17.03
C LEU A 275 -27.92 10.06 16.00
N VAL A 276 -27.52 10.05 14.71
CA VAL A 276 -28.30 9.42 13.65
C VAL A 276 -28.46 7.91 13.90
N GLY A 277 -27.39 7.20 14.25
CA GLY A 277 -27.43 5.76 14.54
C GLY A 277 -28.28 5.42 15.77
N LEU A 278 -28.18 6.20 16.85
CA LEU A 278 -28.97 5.95 18.06
C LEU A 278 -30.44 6.36 17.92
N ALA A 279 -30.75 7.32 17.03
CA ALA A 279 -32.12 7.72 16.71
C ALA A 279 -32.76 6.85 15.61
N ALA A 280 -31.97 6.08 14.86
CA ALA A 280 -32.44 5.24 13.75
C ALA A 280 -33.57 4.26 14.12
N PRO A 281 -33.61 3.62 15.31
CA PRO A 281 -34.72 2.75 15.70
C PRO A 281 -36.09 3.45 15.74
N LEU A 282 -36.14 4.79 15.82
CA LEU A 282 -37.38 5.55 15.73
C LEU A 282 -37.99 5.54 14.32
N PHE A 283 -37.21 5.13 13.32
CA PHE A 283 -37.57 5.14 11.89
C PHE A 283 -37.52 3.74 11.25
N SER A 284 -37.10 2.70 11.99
CA SER A 284 -36.86 1.35 11.46
C SER A 284 -38.12 0.47 11.31
N GLY A 285 -39.29 0.94 11.74
CA GLY A 285 -40.58 0.32 11.46
C GLY A 285 -41.10 0.61 10.04
N ASP A 286 -42.39 0.87 9.88
CA ASP A 286 -43.03 1.08 8.56
C ASP A 286 -42.55 2.34 7.79
N ASN A 287 -41.72 3.19 8.41
CA ASN A 287 -41.25 4.44 7.82
C ASN A 287 -40.02 4.24 6.91
N ARG A 288 -40.25 3.62 5.75
CA ARG A 288 -39.23 3.33 4.73
C ARG A 288 -38.45 4.58 4.28
N ILE A 289 -39.13 5.71 4.10
CA ILE A 289 -38.48 6.97 3.70
C ILE A 289 -37.54 7.46 4.81
N GLY A 290 -37.99 7.41 6.07
CA GLY A 290 -37.16 7.73 7.23
C GLY A 290 -35.93 6.82 7.32
N LEU A 291 -36.11 5.52 7.10
CA LEU A 291 -35.01 4.55 7.09
C LEU A 291 -33.97 4.85 5.98
N TYR A 292 -34.41 5.19 4.77
CA TYR A 292 -33.50 5.59 3.68
C TYR A 292 -32.76 6.90 3.97
N ALA A 293 -33.44 7.86 4.60
CA ALA A 293 -32.80 9.11 5.03
C ALA A 293 -31.73 8.86 6.11
N VAL A 294 -32.04 8.00 7.09
CA VAL A 294 -31.08 7.55 8.10
C VAL A 294 -29.90 6.85 7.44
N ALA A 295 -30.14 5.93 6.50
CA ALA A 295 -29.09 5.23 5.76
C ALA A 295 -28.16 6.21 5.02
N PHE A 296 -28.74 7.18 4.32
CA PHE A 296 -28.00 8.23 3.62
C PHE A 296 -27.15 9.08 4.56
N LEU A 297 -27.73 9.57 5.66
CA LEU A 297 -27.01 10.39 6.63
C LEU A 297 -25.91 9.59 7.35
N LEU A 298 -26.21 8.36 7.77
CA LEU A 298 -25.27 7.50 8.46
C LEU A 298 -24.07 7.15 7.57
N GLY A 299 -24.32 6.78 6.30
CA GLY A 299 -23.27 6.53 5.33
C GLY A 299 -22.43 7.78 5.04
N GLY A 300 -23.08 8.94 4.90
CA GLY A 300 -22.43 10.22 4.69
C GLY A 300 -21.52 10.65 5.83
N MET A 301 -21.87 10.33 7.07
CA MET A 301 -21.03 10.65 8.22
C MET A 301 -19.98 9.57 8.50
N SER A 302 -20.25 8.30 8.22
CA SER A 302 -19.34 7.18 8.56
C SER A 302 -18.20 7.01 7.56
N PHE A 303 -18.47 7.06 6.25
CA PHE A 303 -17.46 6.72 5.23
C PHE A 303 -16.29 7.73 5.13
N PRO A 304 -16.50 9.05 5.30
CA PRO A 304 -15.39 10.03 5.27
C PRO A 304 -14.44 9.96 6.49
N MET A 305 -14.80 9.23 7.55
CA MET A 305 -14.03 9.18 8.80
C MET A 305 -12.61 8.68 8.63
N TYR A 306 -12.40 7.69 7.76
CA TYR A 306 -11.06 7.16 7.52
C TYR A 306 -10.14 8.23 6.93
N SER A 307 -10.62 8.98 5.93
CA SER A 307 -9.88 10.10 5.34
C SER A 307 -9.57 11.21 6.36
N LEU A 308 -10.49 11.50 7.29
CA LEU A 308 -10.24 12.46 8.37
C LEU A 308 -9.17 11.97 9.35
N CYS A 309 -9.23 10.70 9.75
CA CYS A 309 -8.24 10.09 10.63
C CYS A 309 -6.85 10.06 9.97
N LEU A 310 -6.80 9.76 8.67
CA LEU A 310 -5.58 9.79 7.88
C LEU A 310 -5.00 11.20 7.78
N ALA A 311 -5.81 12.18 7.39
CA ALA A 311 -5.37 13.57 7.29
C ALA A 311 -4.88 14.11 8.65
N HIS A 312 -5.62 13.84 9.73
CA HIS A 312 -5.20 14.18 11.09
C HIS A 312 -3.89 13.50 11.51
N THR A 313 -3.65 12.28 11.06
CA THR A 313 -2.38 11.58 11.33
C THR A 313 -1.24 12.21 10.56
N ASN A 314 -1.46 12.56 9.30
CA ASN A 314 -0.46 13.17 8.43
C ASN A 314 0.02 14.53 8.96
N ASP A 315 -0.84 15.32 9.62
CA ASP A 315 -0.44 16.61 10.23
C ASP A 315 0.69 16.49 11.26
N TYR A 316 0.97 15.28 11.79
CA TYR A 316 2.05 15.05 12.77
C TYR A 316 3.26 14.33 12.18
N LEU A 317 3.28 14.10 10.87
CA LEU A 317 4.27 13.28 10.19
C LEU A 317 5.03 14.10 9.15
N THR A 318 6.28 13.71 8.93
CA THR A 318 7.06 14.27 7.82
C THR A 318 6.53 13.74 6.48
N PRO A 319 6.73 14.45 5.35
CA PRO A 319 6.27 13.99 4.03
C PRO A 319 6.75 12.57 3.67
N LYS A 320 7.97 12.21 4.08
CA LYS A 320 8.54 10.85 3.90
C LYS A 320 7.77 9.77 4.69
N GLN A 321 7.16 10.14 5.82
CA GLN A 321 6.41 9.23 6.69
C GLN A 321 4.93 9.12 6.32
N MET A 322 4.33 10.14 5.67
CA MET A 322 2.89 10.15 5.35
C MET A 322 2.46 8.97 4.47
N VAL A 323 3.29 8.58 3.49
CA VAL A 323 3.01 7.44 2.60
C VAL A 323 2.97 6.13 3.37
N ALA A 324 3.97 5.88 4.22
CA ALA A 324 4.05 4.67 5.04
C ALA A 324 2.98 4.62 6.15
N ALA A 325 2.66 5.77 6.74
CA ALA A 325 1.61 5.89 7.74
C ALA A 325 0.22 5.52 7.20
N SER A 326 -0.06 5.87 5.94
CA SER A 326 -1.31 5.48 5.27
C SER A 326 -1.53 3.96 5.30
N GLY A 327 -0.46 3.17 5.20
CA GLY A 327 -0.56 1.71 5.19
C GLY A 327 -0.76 1.10 6.54
N SER A 328 0.03 1.56 7.51
CA SER A 328 -0.16 1.13 8.89
C SER A 328 -1.55 1.50 9.41
N LEU A 329 -2.05 2.68 9.04
CA LEU A 329 -3.39 3.12 9.45
C LEU A 329 -4.51 2.32 8.79
N MET A 330 -4.31 1.92 7.54
CA MET A 330 -5.24 1.04 6.84
C MET A 330 -5.23 -0.40 7.38
N LEU A 331 -4.08 -0.94 7.81
CA LEU A 331 -4.05 -2.22 8.52
C LEU A 331 -4.83 -2.16 9.83
N VAL A 332 -4.69 -1.05 10.56
CA VAL A 332 -5.48 -0.80 11.78
C VAL A 332 -6.97 -0.75 11.45
N ASN A 333 -7.36 -0.04 10.39
CA ASN A 333 -8.74 0.01 9.93
C ASN A 333 -9.28 -1.38 9.51
N GLY A 334 -8.54 -2.12 8.68
CA GLY A 334 -8.92 -3.47 8.24
C GLY A 334 -9.03 -4.44 9.41
N SER A 335 -8.16 -4.32 10.42
CA SER A 335 -8.27 -5.10 11.67
C SER A 335 -9.58 -4.79 12.40
N GLY A 336 -9.97 -3.51 12.48
CA GLY A 336 -11.27 -3.12 13.02
C GLY A 336 -12.44 -3.69 12.23
N ALA A 337 -12.35 -3.69 10.90
CA ALA A 337 -13.40 -4.18 10.01
C ALA A 337 -13.69 -5.68 10.17
N ILE A 338 -12.71 -6.48 10.63
CA ILE A 338 -12.93 -7.88 10.99
C ILE A 338 -13.89 -7.99 12.19
N PHE A 339 -13.77 -7.12 13.19
CA PHE A 339 -14.60 -7.17 14.40
C PHE A 339 -16.01 -6.60 14.20
N GLY A 340 -16.20 -5.72 13.22
CA GLY A 340 -17.48 -5.07 12.93
C GLY A 340 -18.65 -6.06 12.80
N PRO A 341 -18.64 -6.97 11.80
CA PRO A 341 -19.71 -7.93 11.59
C PRO A 341 -19.85 -8.92 12.76
N LEU A 342 -18.74 -9.30 13.43
CA LEU A 342 -18.77 -10.20 14.60
C LEU A 342 -19.52 -9.60 15.78
N VAL A 343 -19.27 -8.33 16.10
CA VAL A 343 -19.86 -7.71 17.30
C VAL A 343 -21.28 -7.24 17.02
N VAL A 344 -21.53 -6.69 15.82
CA VAL A 344 -22.88 -6.23 15.47
C VAL A 344 -23.85 -7.41 15.34
N SER A 345 -23.43 -8.56 14.80
CA SER A 345 -24.29 -9.74 14.67
C SER A 345 -24.73 -10.27 16.02
N GLN A 346 -23.84 -10.25 17.01
CA GLN A 346 -24.11 -10.64 18.39
C GLN A 346 -25.09 -9.69 19.07
N LEU A 347 -25.01 -8.39 18.75
CA LEU A 347 -25.98 -7.44 19.27
C LEU A 347 -27.34 -7.64 18.59
N MET A 348 -27.36 -7.80 17.26
CA MET A 348 -28.58 -8.08 16.50
C MET A 348 -29.29 -9.37 16.96
N GLY A 349 -28.54 -10.42 17.28
CA GLY A 349 -29.10 -11.67 17.80
C GLY A 349 -29.76 -11.52 19.19
N ARG A 350 -29.29 -10.57 20.02
CA ARG A 350 -29.80 -10.37 21.39
C ARG A 350 -30.92 -9.35 21.51
N VAL A 351 -30.82 -8.22 20.79
CA VAL A 351 -31.77 -7.11 20.92
C VAL A 351 -32.62 -6.89 19.67
N GLY A 352 -32.48 -7.76 18.66
CA GLY A 352 -33.19 -7.68 17.38
C GLY A 352 -32.45 -6.81 16.34
N PRO A 353 -33.04 -6.65 15.13
CA PRO A 353 -32.38 -5.99 13.99
C PRO A 353 -31.86 -4.58 14.31
N ASP A 354 -32.56 -3.81 15.13
CA ASP A 354 -32.16 -2.45 15.56
C ASP A 354 -30.85 -2.40 16.35
N GLY A 355 -30.36 -3.54 16.81
CA GLY A 355 -28.99 -3.69 17.31
C GLY A 355 -27.94 -3.24 16.30
N PHE A 356 -28.24 -3.32 14.99
CA PHE A 356 -27.37 -2.82 13.92
C PHE A 356 -27.04 -1.33 14.09
N PHE A 357 -28.06 -0.48 14.14
CA PHE A 357 -27.87 0.96 14.23
C PHE A 357 -27.35 1.39 15.60
N THR A 358 -27.84 0.75 16.66
CA THR A 358 -27.37 1.00 18.02
C THR A 358 -25.87 0.75 18.13
N PHE A 359 -25.37 -0.36 17.58
CA PHE A 359 -23.94 -0.67 17.56
C PHE A 359 -23.14 0.40 16.80
N VAL A 360 -23.53 0.72 15.57
CA VAL A 360 -22.82 1.72 14.75
C VAL A 360 -22.82 3.07 15.45
N GLY A 361 -23.92 3.46 16.08
CA GLY A 361 -24.03 4.70 16.86
C GLY A 361 -23.10 4.72 18.07
N LEU A 362 -23.04 3.63 18.84
CA LEU A 362 -22.15 3.49 20.00
C LEU A 362 -20.67 3.54 19.62
N VAL A 363 -20.27 2.90 18.51
CA VAL A 363 -18.89 2.95 18.00
C VAL A 363 -18.50 4.40 17.66
N HIS A 364 -19.37 5.13 16.96
CA HIS A 364 -19.12 6.54 16.63
C HIS A 364 -19.10 7.44 17.87
N ALA A 365 -19.96 7.19 18.86
CA ALA A 365 -19.95 7.90 20.13
C ALA A 365 -18.62 7.69 20.87
N ALA A 366 -18.11 6.45 20.89
CA ALA A 366 -16.81 6.13 21.51
C ALA A 366 -15.65 6.86 20.83
N ILE A 367 -15.64 6.93 19.48
CA ILE A 367 -14.65 7.72 18.72
C ILE A 367 -14.73 9.21 19.11
N GLY A 368 -15.95 9.76 19.25
CA GLY A 368 -16.18 11.16 19.60
C GLY A 368 -15.71 11.53 21.00
N VAL A 369 -16.04 10.68 21.98
CA VAL A 369 -15.57 10.83 23.36
C VAL A 369 -14.04 10.77 23.40
N PHE A 370 -13.43 9.83 22.67
CA PHE A 370 -11.97 9.76 22.58
C PHE A 370 -11.35 10.98 21.90
N ALA A 371 -11.99 11.53 20.86
CA ALA A 371 -11.57 12.75 20.20
C ALA A 371 -11.55 13.94 21.17
N ILE A 372 -12.64 14.14 21.94
CA ILE A 372 -12.72 15.19 22.98
C ILE A 372 -11.61 14.98 24.02
N TYR A 373 -11.44 13.77 24.54
CA TYR A 373 -10.39 13.46 25.50
C TYR A 373 -9.00 13.85 24.97
N ARG A 374 -8.71 13.56 23.70
CA ARG A 374 -7.42 13.90 23.06
C ARG A 374 -7.24 15.40 22.83
N MET A 375 -8.30 16.18 22.66
CA MET A 375 -8.22 17.65 22.59
C MET A 375 -7.73 18.28 23.89
N VAL A 376 -8.10 17.71 25.04
CA VAL A 376 -7.69 18.21 26.37
C VAL A 376 -6.21 17.90 26.67
N ARG A 377 -5.64 16.89 26.00
CA ARG A 377 -4.27 16.41 26.28
C ARG A 377 -3.17 17.06 25.45
N ARG A 378 -3.48 17.69 24.31
CA ARG A 378 -2.48 18.28 23.40
C ARG A 378 -3.10 19.43 22.61
N ALA A 379 -2.35 20.52 22.40
CA ALA A 379 -2.75 21.58 21.49
C ALA A 379 -2.84 21.08 20.04
N ALA A 380 -3.63 21.78 19.20
CA ALA A 380 -3.76 21.46 17.78
C ALA A 380 -2.49 21.84 17.01
N VAL A 381 -2.25 21.18 15.88
CA VAL A 381 -1.37 21.75 14.83
C VAL A 381 -2.10 22.97 14.23
N PRO A 382 -1.45 24.14 14.11
CA PRO A 382 -2.06 25.33 13.52
C PRO A 382 -2.62 25.05 12.13
N VAL A 383 -3.79 25.62 11.79
CA VAL A 383 -4.46 25.38 10.50
C VAL A 383 -3.57 25.72 9.30
N ALA A 384 -2.71 26.73 9.43
CA ALA A 384 -1.78 27.13 8.37
C ALA A 384 -0.67 26.09 8.08
N GLU A 385 -0.40 25.17 9.01
CA GLU A 385 0.62 24.11 8.87
C GLU A 385 0.01 22.76 8.45
N GLN A 386 -1.31 22.69 8.32
CA GLN A 386 -2.02 21.46 7.94
C GLN A 386 -1.91 21.23 6.42
N GLY A 387 -1.70 19.97 6.03
CA GLY A 387 -1.74 19.58 4.61
C GLY A 387 -3.17 19.53 4.06
N PRO A 388 -3.39 19.46 2.74
CA PRO A 388 -4.73 19.31 2.17
C PRO A 388 -5.32 17.92 2.44
N SER A 389 -6.63 17.85 2.67
CA SER A 389 -7.38 16.59 2.80
C SER A 389 -7.64 16.01 1.42
N VAL A 390 -7.17 14.78 1.21
CA VAL A 390 -7.47 14.02 0.00
C VAL A 390 -8.59 13.03 0.31
N PRO A 391 -9.64 12.93 -0.52
CA PRO A 391 -10.60 11.83 -0.43
C PRO A 391 -9.88 10.50 -0.62
N VAL A 392 -9.92 9.64 0.39
CA VAL A 392 -9.34 8.29 0.33
C VAL A 392 -10.41 7.30 0.72
N THR A 393 -10.68 6.33 -0.15
CA THR A 393 -11.48 5.14 0.19
C THR A 393 -10.61 4.17 0.98
N THR A 394 -11.22 3.26 1.71
CA THR A 394 -10.53 2.12 2.34
C THR A 394 -10.12 1.08 1.29
N SER A 395 -9.33 1.48 0.29
CA SER A 395 -8.65 0.61 -0.66
C SER A 395 -7.13 0.63 -0.42
N MET A 396 -6.53 -0.56 -0.43
CA MET A 396 -5.08 -0.73 -0.30
C MET A 396 -4.37 -0.39 -1.61
N ASN A 397 -3.48 0.59 -1.60
CA ASN A 397 -2.57 0.81 -2.72
C ASN A 397 -1.30 -0.03 -2.60
N ALA A 398 -0.75 -0.45 -3.74
CA ALA A 398 0.38 -1.37 -3.83
C ALA A 398 1.64 -0.88 -3.08
N ALA A 399 1.97 0.40 -3.21
CA ALA A 399 3.11 1.03 -2.52
C ALA A 399 2.93 1.04 -1.00
N THR A 400 1.69 1.14 -0.54
CA THR A 400 1.33 1.19 0.87
C THR A 400 1.27 -0.21 1.50
N ALA A 401 0.98 -1.22 0.69
CA ALA A 401 0.94 -2.62 1.07
C ALA A 401 2.33 -3.26 1.20
N THR A 402 3.30 -2.90 0.35
CA THR A 402 4.70 -3.32 0.49
C THR A 402 5.36 -2.73 1.73
N LEU A 403 5.04 -1.47 2.06
CA LEU A 403 5.53 -0.77 3.24
C LEU A 403 5.19 -1.47 4.56
N THR A 404 3.99 -2.00 4.67
CA THR A 404 3.52 -2.62 5.92
C THR A 404 4.14 -3.98 6.17
N LEU A 405 4.52 -4.69 5.11
CA LEU A 405 5.18 -5.99 5.18
C LEU A 405 6.61 -5.93 5.70
N ASP A 406 7.33 -4.87 5.33
CA ASP A 406 8.66 -4.61 5.86
C ASP A 406 8.59 -3.92 7.23
N ALA A 407 7.48 -3.26 7.58
CA ALA A 407 7.19 -2.82 8.95
C ALA A 407 6.86 -3.98 9.91
N TYR A 408 6.25 -5.06 9.40
CA TYR A 408 5.85 -6.24 10.19
C TYR A 408 6.93 -7.32 10.25
N ARG A 409 7.93 -7.25 9.38
CA ARG A 409 9.21 -7.89 9.66
C ARG A 409 9.90 -7.05 10.71
N ASP A 410 9.67 -7.41 11.97
CA ASP A 410 10.68 -7.14 12.99
C ASP A 410 12.00 -7.66 12.41
N HIS A 411 12.89 -6.74 12.05
CA HIS A 411 14.25 -6.99 11.52
C HIS A 411 15.16 -7.60 12.60
N ARG A 412 14.57 -8.35 13.53
CA ARG A 412 15.24 -8.93 14.70
C ARG A 412 15.04 -10.44 14.78
N ASP A 413 13.88 -10.97 14.40
CA ASP A 413 13.54 -12.37 14.70
C ASP A 413 13.67 -13.32 13.50
N ARG A 414 13.59 -12.83 12.25
CA ARG A 414 13.89 -13.66 11.06
C ARG A 414 15.38 -13.86 10.82
N ASP A 415 16.19 -12.90 11.26
CA ASP A 415 17.65 -13.01 11.15
C ASP A 415 18.20 -14.02 12.17
N LEU A 416 17.64 -14.11 13.38
CA LEU A 416 18.13 -15.04 14.41
C LEU A 416 17.92 -16.53 14.06
N ALA A 417 16.84 -16.89 13.37
CA ALA A 417 16.53 -18.29 13.03
C ALA A 417 17.18 -18.76 11.71
N ALA A 418 17.48 -17.86 10.78
CA ALA A 418 18.18 -18.18 9.52
C ALA A 418 19.71 -18.06 9.63
N MET A 419 20.23 -17.50 10.74
CA MET A 419 21.65 -17.20 10.92
C MET A 419 22.56 -18.40 11.24
N THR A 420 22.01 -19.57 11.58
CA THR A 420 22.83 -20.65 12.16
C THR A 420 23.23 -21.76 11.19
N THR A 421 22.46 -22.06 10.14
CA THR A 421 22.70 -23.28 9.32
C THR A 421 23.04 -23.04 7.83
N GLY A 422 22.84 -21.83 7.29
CA GLY A 422 23.10 -21.52 5.87
C GLY A 422 24.18 -20.45 5.60
N ARG A 423 24.82 -19.92 6.65
CA ARG A 423 25.65 -18.71 6.55
C ARG A 423 27.05 -18.96 5.99
N SER A 424 27.62 -20.17 6.17
CA SER A 424 28.99 -20.46 5.71
C SER A 424 29.08 -20.75 4.21
N SER A 425 28.11 -21.48 3.63
CA SER A 425 28.09 -21.83 2.21
C SER A 425 27.85 -20.60 1.32
N LEU A 426 26.84 -19.78 1.63
CA LEU A 426 26.52 -18.54 0.92
C LEU A 426 27.65 -17.50 0.97
N MET A 427 28.38 -17.42 2.09
CA MET A 427 29.54 -16.52 2.23
C MET A 427 30.72 -16.97 1.39
N ARG A 428 30.93 -18.28 1.19
CA ARG A 428 31.95 -18.81 0.27
C ARG A 428 31.54 -18.67 -1.20
N GLU A 429 30.29 -18.97 -1.55
CA GLU A 429 29.81 -18.90 -2.94
C GLU A 429 29.81 -17.49 -3.53
N LYS A 430 29.54 -16.48 -2.71
CA LYS A 430 29.45 -15.09 -3.16
C LYS A 430 30.71 -14.28 -2.92
N HIS A 431 31.77 -14.86 -2.34
CA HIS A 431 33.01 -14.13 -2.07
C HIS A 431 33.79 -13.84 -3.37
N GLY A 432 34.42 -12.67 -3.44
CA GLY A 432 35.39 -12.33 -4.48
C GLY A 432 36.75 -13.00 -4.22
N TYR A 433 37.81 -12.33 -4.66
CA TYR A 433 39.19 -12.73 -4.39
C TYR A 433 39.50 -12.71 -2.89
N PHE A 434 40.13 -13.79 -2.43
CA PHE A 434 40.76 -13.83 -1.12
C PHE A 434 42.16 -13.22 -1.18
N ILE A 435 42.74 -12.90 -0.02
CA ILE A 435 44.07 -12.31 0.03
C ILE A 435 45.14 -13.20 -0.61
N GLU A 436 44.96 -14.52 -0.57
CA GLU A 436 45.84 -15.50 -1.21
C GLU A 436 45.77 -15.48 -2.74
N ASP A 437 44.67 -14.98 -3.31
CA ASP A 437 44.46 -14.94 -4.76
C ASP A 437 45.04 -13.67 -5.40
N LEU A 438 45.50 -12.71 -4.60
CA LEU A 438 45.99 -11.41 -5.05
C LEU A 438 47.50 -11.42 -5.26
N SER A 439 47.95 -10.72 -6.29
CA SER A 439 49.37 -10.48 -6.57
C SER A 439 49.64 -9.02 -6.94
N PRO A 440 50.82 -8.47 -6.62
CA PRO A 440 51.19 -7.12 -7.03
C PRO A 440 51.04 -6.93 -8.54
N LYS A 441 50.60 -5.73 -8.96
CA LYS A 441 50.28 -5.34 -10.34
C LYS A 441 49.01 -5.96 -10.93
N MET A 442 48.23 -6.76 -10.20
CA MET A 442 46.88 -7.11 -10.66
C MET A 442 46.04 -5.85 -10.82
N THR A 443 45.31 -5.75 -11.94
CA THR A 443 44.48 -4.59 -12.23
C THR A 443 43.06 -4.97 -12.58
N ALA A 444 42.13 -4.09 -12.26
CA ALA A 444 40.76 -4.15 -12.75
C ALA A 444 40.28 -2.75 -13.11
N VAL A 445 39.34 -2.70 -14.06
CA VAL A 445 38.86 -1.47 -14.67
C VAL A 445 37.35 -1.47 -14.69
N PHE A 446 36.72 -0.30 -14.57
CA PHE A 446 35.31 -0.06 -14.86
C PHE A 446 35.18 1.30 -15.55
N ALA A 447 34.41 1.36 -16.64
CA ALA A 447 34.17 2.61 -17.36
C ALA A 447 32.67 2.92 -17.44
N LYS A 448 32.32 4.19 -17.27
CA LYS A 448 30.93 4.68 -17.41
C LYS A 448 30.91 6.12 -17.95
N THR A 449 30.02 6.37 -18.91
CA THR A 449 29.70 7.71 -19.38
C THR A 449 28.85 8.46 -18.35
N VAL A 450 29.29 9.64 -17.94
CA VAL A 450 28.59 10.48 -16.97
C VAL A 450 27.45 11.21 -17.67
N THR A 451 26.22 10.99 -17.21
CA THR A 451 25.02 11.63 -17.74
C THR A 451 24.49 12.73 -16.83
N GLU A 452 23.60 13.58 -17.33
CA GLU A 452 22.89 14.56 -16.48
C GLU A 452 22.09 13.90 -15.36
N ALA A 453 21.51 12.72 -15.65
CA ALA A 453 20.78 11.93 -14.66
C ALA A 453 21.71 11.49 -13.51
N ASP A 454 22.94 11.09 -13.83
CA ASP A 454 23.92 10.70 -12.81
C ASP A 454 24.27 11.87 -11.90
N ILE A 455 24.53 13.06 -12.44
CA ILE A 455 24.83 14.26 -11.65
C ILE A 455 23.64 14.65 -10.77
N THR A 456 22.42 14.60 -11.33
CA THR A 456 21.20 14.96 -10.60
C THR A 456 20.91 13.98 -9.47
N MET A 457 21.00 12.67 -9.74
CA MET A 457 20.82 11.63 -8.73
C MET A 457 21.91 11.69 -7.66
N PHE A 458 23.16 11.93 -8.06
CA PHE A 458 24.27 12.04 -7.11
C PHE A 458 24.12 13.28 -6.22
N ALA A 459 23.69 14.43 -6.75
CA ALA A 459 23.34 15.60 -5.93
C ALA A 459 22.22 15.27 -4.94
N GLY A 460 21.19 14.53 -5.37
CA GLY A 460 20.09 14.10 -4.52
C GLY A 460 20.52 13.16 -3.38
N ILE A 461 21.45 12.24 -3.64
CA ILE A 461 21.94 11.27 -2.65
C ILE A 461 22.99 11.89 -1.71
N SER A 462 23.93 12.67 -2.26
CA SER A 462 25.03 13.28 -1.49
C SER A 462 24.62 14.54 -0.73
N GLY A 463 23.56 15.22 -1.18
CA GLY A 463 23.18 16.54 -0.70
C GLY A 463 24.05 17.68 -1.24
N ASP A 464 25.05 17.38 -2.08
CA ASP A 464 25.88 18.41 -2.72
C ASP A 464 25.14 19.00 -3.92
N THR A 465 24.37 20.06 -3.66
CA THR A 465 23.62 20.82 -4.65
C THR A 465 24.36 22.09 -5.09
N ASN A 466 25.70 22.09 -5.06
CA ASN A 466 26.46 23.25 -5.51
C ASN A 466 26.07 23.61 -6.96
N PRO A 467 25.72 24.88 -7.25
CA PRO A 467 25.26 25.31 -8.56
C PRO A 467 26.21 24.95 -9.71
N VAL A 468 27.52 24.79 -9.46
CA VAL A 468 28.51 24.37 -10.47
C VAL A 468 28.18 23.02 -11.13
N HIS A 469 27.37 22.19 -10.47
CA HIS A 469 26.93 20.88 -10.97
C HIS A 469 25.56 20.91 -11.64
N LEU A 470 24.67 21.82 -11.24
CA LEU A 470 23.24 21.76 -11.56
C LEU A 470 22.73 22.91 -12.42
N ASP A 471 23.40 24.07 -12.39
CA ASP A 471 22.99 25.28 -13.09
C ASP A 471 24.00 25.65 -14.18
N GLU A 472 23.60 25.53 -15.45
CA GLU A 472 24.45 25.86 -16.60
C GLU A 472 24.82 27.35 -16.62
N SER A 473 23.88 28.24 -16.32
CA SER A 473 24.09 29.68 -16.38
C SER A 473 25.10 30.16 -15.33
N PHE A 474 25.12 29.50 -14.17
CA PHE A 474 26.13 29.71 -13.14
C PHE A 474 27.47 29.09 -13.56
N ALA A 475 27.47 27.85 -14.03
CA ALA A 475 28.69 27.12 -14.34
C ALA A 475 29.48 27.72 -15.52
N GLU A 476 28.81 28.31 -16.52
CA GLU A 476 29.43 29.05 -17.62
C GLU A 476 30.29 30.23 -17.15
N GLN A 477 29.93 30.86 -16.03
CA GLN A 477 30.63 32.00 -15.46
C GLN A 477 31.85 31.59 -14.60
N THR A 478 32.03 30.28 -14.36
CA THR A 478 33.16 29.75 -13.60
C THR A 478 34.35 29.42 -14.50
N MET A 479 35.49 29.09 -13.90
CA MET A 479 36.68 28.62 -14.62
C MET A 479 36.48 27.32 -15.42
N PHE A 480 35.35 26.61 -15.22
CA PHE A 480 35.05 25.35 -15.91
C PHE A 480 34.29 25.56 -17.24
N SER A 481 33.74 26.75 -17.46
CA SER A 481 32.99 27.14 -18.67
C SER A 481 31.93 26.08 -19.04
N GLY A 482 31.04 25.79 -18.09
CA GLY A 482 29.95 24.81 -18.21
C GLY A 482 29.90 23.83 -17.03
N ARG A 483 28.79 23.09 -16.90
CA ARG A 483 28.58 22.15 -15.77
C ARG A 483 29.61 21.03 -15.74
N ILE A 484 30.06 20.71 -14.53
CA ILE A 484 30.96 19.58 -14.26
C ILE A 484 30.30 18.57 -13.33
N ALA A 485 30.71 17.31 -13.39
CA ALA A 485 30.30 16.29 -12.44
C ALA A 485 30.95 16.49 -11.07
N HIS A 486 30.32 15.97 -10.01
CA HIS A 486 30.94 15.90 -8.69
C HIS A 486 32.20 15.03 -8.76
N GLY A 487 33.33 15.50 -8.22
CA GLY A 487 34.54 14.68 -8.18
C GLY A 487 34.30 13.33 -7.47
N MET A 488 33.50 13.34 -6.40
CA MET A 488 33.12 12.12 -5.67
C MET A 488 32.23 11.17 -6.47
N LEU A 489 31.50 11.65 -7.49
CA LEU A 489 30.79 10.77 -8.42
C LEU A 489 31.80 9.95 -9.23
N SER A 490 32.84 10.58 -9.76
CA SER A 490 33.94 9.87 -10.44
C SER A 490 34.70 8.94 -9.50
N ALA A 491 34.90 9.33 -8.24
CA ALA A 491 35.52 8.48 -7.22
C ALA A 491 34.66 7.25 -6.90
N SER A 492 33.34 7.35 -6.97
CA SER A 492 32.43 6.23 -6.67
C SER A 492 32.65 5.02 -7.61
N PHE A 493 33.15 5.25 -8.83
CA PHE A 493 33.46 4.18 -9.78
C PHE A 493 34.62 3.29 -9.32
N ILE A 494 35.54 3.83 -8.52
CA ILE A 494 36.58 3.02 -7.85
C ILE A 494 35.93 2.02 -6.89
N SER A 495 34.90 2.45 -6.15
CA SER A 495 34.13 1.55 -5.28
C SER A 495 33.40 0.47 -6.07
N THR A 496 32.93 0.77 -7.28
CA THR A 496 32.34 -0.26 -8.17
C THR A 496 33.38 -1.33 -8.52
N VAL A 497 34.61 -0.94 -8.87
CA VAL A 497 35.69 -1.89 -9.14
C VAL A 497 35.96 -2.76 -7.91
N PHE A 498 36.11 -2.15 -6.73
CA PHE A 498 36.40 -2.89 -5.51
C PHE A 498 35.27 -3.83 -5.08
N GLY A 499 34.02 -3.39 -5.14
CA GLY A 499 32.88 -4.18 -4.69
C GLY A 499 32.45 -5.29 -5.65
N THR A 500 32.83 -5.22 -6.93
CA THR A 500 32.30 -6.14 -7.96
C THR A 500 33.36 -6.88 -8.77
N ARG A 501 34.61 -6.40 -8.82
CA ARG A 501 35.67 -6.96 -9.68
C ARG A 501 36.91 -7.38 -8.90
N LEU A 502 37.60 -6.44 -8.27
CA LEU A 502 38.89 -6.69 -7.61
C LEU A 502 39.03 -5.82 -6.36
N PRO A 503 39.03 -6.39 -5.14
CA PRO A 503 38.89 -7.82 -4.82
C PRO A 503 37.50 -8.42 -5.09
N GLY A 504 36.45 -7.60 -5.21
CA GLY A 504 35.08 -8.07 -5.35
C GLY A 504 34.37 -8.24 -4.00
N PRO A 505 33.22 -8.94 -3.97
CA PRO A 505 32.37 -9.00 -2.79
C PRO A 505 33.10 -9.55 -1.56
N GLY A 506 32.86 -8.94 -0.40
CA GLY A 506 33.44 -9.37 0.88
C GLY A 506 34.72 -8.67 1.30
N CYS A 507 35.30 -7.81 0.45
CA CYS A 507 36.31 -6.85 0.90
C CYS A 507 35.68 -5.72 1.73
N ILE A 508 36.46 -5.14 2.65
CA ILE A 508 36.04 -4.00 3.47
C ILE A 508 36.93 -2.80 3.15
N TYR A 509 36.30 -1.70 2.77
CA TYR A 509 36.99 -0.44 2.46
C TYR A 509 37.43 0.25 3.76
N LEU A 510 38.75 0.40 3.97
CA LEU A 510 39.27 0.99 5.20
C LEU A 510 39.67 2.45 5.03
N ARG A 511 40.31 2.78 3.91
CA ARG A 511 40.85 4.12 3.66
C ARG A 511 40.88 4.40 2.17
N GLN A 512 40.64 5.66 1.82
CA GLN A 512 40.81 6.18 0.48
C GLN A 512 41.43 7.57 0.56
N ASP A 513 42.52 7.79 -0.16
CA ASP A 513 43.10 9.11 -0.42
C ASP A 513 42.91 9.46 -1.90
N LEU A 514 42.55 10.70 -2.19
CA LEU A 514 42.21 11.16 -3.54
C LEU A 514 42.80 12.53 -3.85
N ARG A 515 43.21 12.71 -5.10
CA ARG A 515 43.62 13.97 -5.69
C ARG A 515 42.85 14.18 -6.99
N PHE A 516 41.99 15.20 -7.02
CA PHE A 516 41.26 15.60 -8.23
C PHE A 516 42.18 16.47 -9.10
N LYS A 517 42.35 16.09 -10.36
CA LYS A 517 43.35 16.67 -11.28
C LYS A 517 42.73 17.49 -12.40
N ALA A 518 41.56 17.07 -12.88
CA ALA A 518 40.83 17.72 -13.95
C ALA A 518 39.31 17.53 -13.77
N PRO A 519 38.48 18.47 -14.25
CA PRO A 519 37.04 18.34 -14.21
C PRO A 519 36.55 17.25 -15.16
N VAL A 520 35.42 16.63 -14.84
CA VAL A 520 34.69 15.71 -15.72
C VAL A 520 33.42 16.42 -16.16
N LYS A 521 33.14 16.47 -17.46
CA LYS A 521 31.94 17.08 -18.03
C LYS A 521 30.85 16.05 -18.30
N VAL A 522 29.63 16.53 -18.47
CA VAL A 522 28.51 15.69 -18.94
C VAL A 522 28.86 15.13 -20.32
N GLY A 523 28.67 13.82 -20.50
CA GLY A 523 29.03 13.09 -21.72
C GLY A 523 30.43 12.48 -21.70
N ASP A 524 31.29 12.85 -20.74
CA ASP A 524 32.61 12.22 -20.59
C ASP A 524 32.48 10.78 -20.12
N THR A 525 33.31 9.89 -20.67
CA THR A 525 33.44 8.52 -20.18
C THR A 525 34.61 8.41 -19.23
N VAL A 526 34.31 8.17 -17.95
CA VAL A 526 35.30 8.01 -16.90
C VAL A 526 35.65 6.52 -16.78
N GLU A 527 36.92 6.20 -16.98
CA GLU A 527 37.49 4.88 -16.74
C GLU A 527 38.21 4.86 -15.38
N ALA A 528 37.66 4.14 -14.40
CA ALA A 528 38.28 3.89 -13.10
C ALA A 528 39.10 2.59 -13.13
N ARG A 529 40.38 2.69 -12.81
CA ARG A 529 41.33 1.58 -12.75
C ARG A 529 41.93 1.47 -11.36
N VAL A 530 41.98 0.26 -10.82
CA VAL A 530 42.67 -0.05 -9.56
C VAL A 530 43.79 -1.04 -9.83
N THR A 531 44.92 -0.87 -9.15
CA THR A 531 46.12 -1.72 -9.30
C THR A 531 46.63 -2.13 -7.93
N VAL A 532 46.82 -3.42 -7.67
CA VAL A 532 47.43 -3.91 -6.43
C VAL A 532 48.86 -3.38 -6.33
N ARG A 533 49.14 -2.58 -5.31
CA ARG A 533 50.47 -2.03 -5.03
C ARG A 533 51.23 -2.88 -4.02
N GLU A 534 50.59 -3.18 -2.89
CA GLU A 534 51.21 -3.89 -1.77
C GLU A 534 50.19 -4.80 -1.07
N ILE A 535 50.61 -6.00 -0.70
CA ILE A 535 49.79 -6.96 0.05
C ILE A 535 50.42 -7.16 1.43
N GLN A 536 49.70 -6.77 2.49
CA GLN A 536 50.08 -6.91 3.88
C GLN A 536 49.31 -8.08 4.51
N ALA A 537 49.75 -9.30 4.21
CA ALA A 537 49.05 -10.54 4.59
C ALA A 537 48.79 -10.64 6.11
N GLU A 538 49.76 -10.27 6.95
CA GLU A 538 49.64 -10.32 8.41
C GLU A 538 48.51 -9.46 8.97
N ARG A 539 48.23 -8.33 8.30
CA ARG A 539 47.18 -7.39 8.69
C ARG A 539 45.90 -7.56 7.87
N LYS A 540 45.88 -8.53 6.95
CA LYS A 540 44.80 -8.76 5.98
C LYS A 540 44.45 -7.52 5.15
N ARG A 541 45.47 -6.71 4.83
CA ARG A 541 45.29 -5.43 4.13
C ARG A 541 45.94 -5.48 2.76
N VAL A 542 45.30 -4.85 1.79
CA VAL A 542 45.85 -4.67 0.44
C VAL A 542 45.75 -3.20 0.09
N ILE A 543 46.86 -2.64 -0.36
CA ILE A 543 46.99 -1.26 -0.79
C ILE A 543 46.92 -1.25 -2.32
N PHE A 544 46.10 -0.36 -2.86
CA PHE A 544 45.89 -0.21 -4.29
C PHE A 544 46.20 1.21 -4.74
N ASP A 545 46.84 1.34 -5.90
CA ASP A 545 46.85 2.60 -6.66
C ASP A 545 45.51 2.71 -7.41
N THR A 546 44.85 3.85 -7.30
CA THR A 546 43.55 4.12 -7.94
C THR A 546 43.65 5.31 -8.88
N VAL A 547 43.22 5.15 -10.13
CA VAL A 547 43.28 6.20 -11.15
C VAL A 547 41.97 6.22 -11.93
N CYS A 548 41.40 7.40 -12.13
CA CYS A 548 40.32 7.61 -13.08
C CYS A 548 40.79 8.49 -14.23
N THR A 549 40.47 8.11 -15.48
CA THR A 549 40.80 8.87 -16.68
C THR A 549 39.58 9.18 -17.54
N VAL A 550 39.67 10.25 -18.33
CA VAL A 550 38.78 10.55 -19.46
C VAL A 550 39.67 10.66 -20.69
N GLY A 551 39.61 9.65 -21.57
CA GLY A 551 40.60 9.47 -22.62
C GLY A 551 42.01 9.33 -22.02
N GLU A 552 42.95 10.16 -22.48
CA GLU A 552 44.33 10.20 -21.96
C GLU A 552 44.50 11.11 -20.72
N THR A 553 43.45 11.85 -20.32
CA THR A 553 43.53 12.80 -19.20
C THR A 553 43.26 12.10 -17.88
N VAL A 554 44.18 12.18 -16.92
CA VAL A 554 43.95 11.76 -15.54
C VAL A 554 43.07 12.79 -14.85
N VAL A 555 41.86 12.40 -14.47
CA VAL A 555 40.89 13.28 -13.77
C VAL A 555 40.96 13.11 -12.26
N LEU A 556 41.36 11.93 -11.79
CA LEU A 556 41.50 11.60 -10.38
C LEU A 556 42.59 10.54 -10.21
N GLU A 557 43.45 10.72 -9.20
CA GLU A 557 44.41 9.70 -8.78
C GLU A 557 44.40 9.57 -7.25
N GLY A 558 44.83 8.43 -6.73
CA GLY A 558 44.74 8.16 -5.31
C GLY A 558 45.27 6.80 -4.89
N GLU A 559 45.08 6.49 -3.62
CA GLU A 559 45.45 5.22 -3.00
C GLU A 559 44.29 4.72 -2.13
N ALA A 560 43.99 3.42 -2.21
CA ALA A 560 42.98 2.76 -1.40
C ALA A 560 43.61 1.70 -0.51
N THR A 561 43.13 1.57 0.73
CA THR A 561 43.42 0.42 1.59
C THR A 561 42.14 -0.38 1.81
N LEU A 562 42.18 -1.66 1.45
CA LEU A 562 41.09 -2.59 1.69
C LEU A 562 41.53 -3.69 2.64
N MET A 563 40.60 -4.17 3.48
CA MET A 563 40.74 -5.43 4.18
C MET A 563 40.16 -6.54 3.28
N VAL A 564 40.93 -7.60 3.09
CA VAL A 564 40.54 -8.75 2.27
C VAL A 564 40.64 -9.99 3.13
N ALA A 565 39.56 -10.78 3.20
CA ALA A 565 39.53 -11.97 4.04
C ALA A 565 40.52 -13.03 3.53
N SER A 566 41.03 -13.86 4.45
CA SER A 566 41.68 -15.12 4.10
C SER A 566 40.62 -16.21 3.97
N ARG A 567 40.83 -17.19 3.07
CA ARG A 567 39.95 -18.38 3.01
C ARG A 567 39.79 -19.08 4.36
N LYS A 568 40.82 -19.00 5.21
CA LYS A 568 40.85 -19.61 6.54
C LYS A 568 39.92 -18.92 7.55
N ASP A 569 39.48 -17.70 7.26
CA ASP A 569 38.60 -16.94 8.15
C ASP A 569 37.11 -17.23 7.92
N LEU A 570 36.78 -17.91 6.82
CA LEU A 570 35.42 -18.32 6.54
C LEU A 570 35.12 -19.66 7.23
N PRO A 571 34.04 -19.76 8.01
CA PRO A 571 33.64 -21.01 8.64
C PRO A 571 33.57 -22.13 7.60
N ASP A 572 33.98 -23.33 7.98
CA ASP A 572 33.88 -24.50 7.11
C ASP A 572 32.41 -24.75 6.76
N ALA A 573 32.18 -25.27 5.55
CA ALA A 573 30.88 -25.82 5.23
C ALA A 573 30.64 -26.98 6.19
N GLU A 574 29.61 -26.91 7.04
CA GLU A 574 29.16 -28.11 7.74
C GLU A 574 28.82 -29.15 6.68
N PRO A 575 29.24 -30.42 6.86
CA PRO A 575 28.91 -31.46 5.91
C PRO A 575 27.39 -31.50 5.75
N GLU A 576 26.91 -31.49 4.49
CA GLU A 576 25.50 -31.70 4.18
C GLU A 576 25.00 -32.88 5.02
N ALA A 577 24.02 -32.61 5.88
CA ALA A 577 23.34 -33.68 6.61
C ALA A 577 22.80 -34.64 5.55
N ALA A 578 23.31 -35.88 5.57
CA ALA A 578 22.78 -36.94 4.74
C ALA A 578 21.32 -37.20 5.14
N GLU A 579 20.50 -37.37 4.09
CA GLU A 579 19.06 -37.75 4.02
C GLU A 579 18.02 -36.63 3.96
#